data_AF-A0A932HAN5-F1
#
_entry.id   AF-A0A932HAN5-F1
#
_cell.length_a   1.000
_cell.length_b   1.000
_cell.length_c   1.000
_cell.angle_alpha   90.00
_cell.angle_beta   90.00
_cell.angle_gamma   90.00
#
_symmetry.space_group_name_H-M   'P 1'
#
loop_
_entity.id
_entity.type
_entity.pdbx_description
1 polymer ?
#
loop_
_entity_poly.entity_id
_entity_poly.type
_entity_poly.pdbx_seq_one_letter_code
_entity_poly.pdbx_strand_id
1 'polypeptide(L)'
;EWTGYYASGMRPAPVIQVRCVMQRNDPIILGVPPNRPPHDYTYMRSVLRSAMLLDALTKAGVPDVKDVWFHEAGGGRLLLIVSIKQRYPGHARQAAFVASQCQVGAYLGRYVVVVDDDIDPMNTFDVLWALSTRSDPVKDIDIIRRAWSGPLDPVIPRGPEVGFNSRAIVDACRPYEWIDKFPAVGESSPELQAKIMEKWGKIVGWQ
;
A
#
# COMPACT_ATOMS: atom_id res chain seq x y z
N GLU A 1 16.72 5.93 7.05
CA GLU A 1 16.31 4.65 6.41
C GLU A 1 14.95 4.82 5.76
N TRP A 2 14.47 3.83 4.99
CA TRP A 2 13.20 3.88 4.26
C TRP A 2 11.95 4.17 5.11
N THR A 3 12.03 3.96 6.43
CA THR A 3 10.96 4.30 7.38
C THR A 3 10.86 5.79 7.69
N GLY A 4 11.84 6.60 7.28
CA GLY A 4 11.97 8.00 7.70
C GLY A 4 12.66 8.20 9.04
N TYR A 5 13.14 7.12 9.69
CA TYR A 5 13.81 7.17 11.00
C TYR A 5 15.24 6.62 10.93
N TYR A 6 16.09 7.03 11.87
CA TYR A 6 17.36 6.37 12.15
C TYR A 6 17.12 5.11 13.00
N ALA A 7 16.51 4.08 12.41
CA ALA A 7 15.99 2.92 13.15
C ALA A 7 17.06 1.86 13.48
N SER A 8 18.06 1.65 12.63
CA SER A 8 19.14 0.68 12.89
C SER A 8 20.27 1.26 13.72
N GLY A 9 20.86 0.44 14.59
CA GLY A 9 22.14 0.74 15.23
C GLY A 9 23.32 0.67 14.25
N MET A 10 24.46 1.18 14.69
CA MET A 10 25.72 1.00 13.95
C MET A 10 26.10 -0.48 13.93
N ARG A 11 26.60 -0.95 12.78
CA ARG A 11 27.14 -2.29 12.61
C ARG A 11 28.43 -2.22 11.80
N PRO A 12 29.38 -3.12 12.04
CA PRO A 12 30.49 -3.30 11.11
C PRO A 12 29.94 -3.50 9.69
N ALA A 13 30.51 -2.78 8.73
CA ALA A 13 30.20 -2.91 7.32
C ALA A 13 31.50 -3.17 6.56
N PRO A 14 31.45 -3.88 5.41
CA PRO A 14 32.62 -4.06 4.56
C PRO A 14 33.23 -2.71 4.15
N VAL A 15 34.54 -2.59 4.24
CA VAL A 15 35.27 -1.43 3.72
C VAL A 15 35.50 -1.62 2.23
N ILE A 16 35.01 -0.68 1.43
CA ILE A 16 35.25 -0.65 -0.02
C ILE A 16 36.46 0.25 -0.27
N GLN A 17 37.60 -0.35 -0.65
CA GLN A 17 38.79 0.39 -1.06
C GLN A 17 38.70 0.75 -2.56
N VAL A 18 38.38 2.01 -2.85
CA VAL A 18 38.28 2.51 -4.23
C VAL A 18 39.69 2.73 -4.80
N ARG A 19 40.04 2.02 -5.88
CA ARG A 19 41.35 2.16 -6.55
C ARG A 19 41.35 3.17 -7.71
N CYS A 20 40.23 3.29 -8.42
CA CYS A 20 40.08 4.18 -9.57
C CYS A 20 38.59 4.54 -9.73
N VAL A 21 38.31 5.77 -10.15
CA VAL A 21 36.98 6.25 -10.52
C VAL A 21 37.05 6.76 -11.96
N MET A 22 36.18 6.23 -12.82
CA MET A 22 36.05 6.67 -14.21
C MET A 22 34.74 7.41 -14.40
N GLN A 23 34.75 8.50 -15.18
CA GLN A 23 33.56 9.32 -15.44
C GLN A 23 33.52 9.83 -16.88
N ARG A 24 32.34 10.29 -17.31
CA ARG A 24 32.17 11.07 -18.53
C ARG A 24 32.70 12.50 -18.35
N ASN A 25 32.90 13.21 -19.46
CA ASN A 25 33.00 14.67 -19.43
C ASN A 25 31.67 15.24 -18.92
N ASP A 26 31.74 16.22 -18.02
CA ASP A 26 30.57 16.79 -17.32
C ASP A 26 29.70 15.74 -16.59
N PRO A 27 30.18 15.19 -15.46
CA PRO A 27 29.51 14.12 -14.74
C PRO A 27 28.21 14.58 -14.07
N ILE A 28 27.17 13.74 -14.14
CA ILE A 28 25.94 13.91 -13.34
C ILE A 28 26.04 12.98 -12.14
N ILE A 29 26.05 13.55 -10.92
CA ILE A 29 26.04 12.78 -9.68
C ILE A 29 24.58 12.54 -9.28
N LEU A 30 24.12 11.30 -9.47
CA LEU A 30 22.79 10.88 -9.03
C LEU A 30 22.82 10.43 -7.57
N GLY A 31 21.93 10.97 -6.74
CA GLY A 31 21.76 10.59 -5.35
C GLY A 31 20.32 10.23 -5.03
N VAL A 32 20.11 9.32 -4.08
CA VAL A 32 18.80 8.96 -3.53
C VAL A 32 18.86 9.08 -2.01
N PRO A 33 18.87 10.31 -1.47
CA PRO A 33 18.96 10.50 -0.03
C PRO A 33 17.72 9.92 0.66
N PRO A 34 17.89 9.09 1.72
CA PRO A 34 16.76 8.61 2.48
C PRO A 34 16.15 9.75 3.29
N ASN A 35 14.83 9.89 3.25
CA ASN A 35 14.08 10.95 3.94
C ASN A 35 12.81 10.39 4.58
N ARG A 36 12.07 11.23 5.30
CA ARG A 36 10.67 10.92 5.62
C ARG A 36 9.91 10.71 4.30
N PRO A 37 9.16 9.61 4.13
CA PRO A 37 8.34 9.40 2.93
C PRO A 37 7.35 10.54 2.65
N PRO A 38 7.04 10.84 1.38
CA PRO A 38 7.54 10.15 0.18
C PRO A 38 8.92 10.66 -0.29
N HIS A 39 9.69 9.77 -0.93
CA HIS A 39 10.94 10.10 -1.64
C HIS A 39 11.22 9.05 -2.73
N ASP A 40 12.24 9.21 -3.58
CA ASP A 40 12.44 8.38 -4.79
C ASP A 40 12.40 6.87 -4.53
N TYR A 41 13.00 6.42 -3.42
CA TYR A 41 12.98 5.01 -3.01
C TYR A 41 11.57 4.50 -2.75
N THR A 42 10.68 5.28 -2.12
CA THR A 42 9.33 4.82 -1.79
C THR A 42 8.49 4.70 -3.05
N TYR A 43 8.55 5.65 -3.97
CA TYR A 43 7.85 5.55 -5.25
C TYR A 43 8.27 4.32 -6.05
N MET A 44 9.58 4.10 -6.22
CA MET A 44 10.10 2.92 -6.91
C MET A 44 9.65 1.62 -6.22
N ARG A 45 9.67 1.58 -4.88
CA ARG A 45 9.26 0.40 -4.12
C ARG A 45 7.77 0.14 -4.16
N SER A 46 6.93 1.17 -4.13
CA SER A 46 5.47 1.06 -4.21
C SER A 46 5.09 0.33 -5.49
N VAL A 47 5.56 0.79 -6.64
CA VAL A 47 5.25 0.17 -7.93
C VAL A 47 5.71 -1.29 -7.97
N LEU A 48 6.99 -1.54 -7.66
CA LEU A 48 7.57 -2.88 -7.74
C LEU A 48 6.84 -3.87 -6.83
N ARG A 49 6.57 -3.49 -5.58
CA ARG A 49 5.97 -4.39 -4.60
C ARG A 49 4.48 -4.59 -4.85
N SER A 50 3.79 -3.60 -5.41
CA SER A 50 2.39 -3.74 -5.82
C SER A 50 2.25 -4.79 -6.91
N ALA A 51 3.10 -4.74 -7.95
CA ALA A 51 3.12 -5.79 -8.99
C ALA A 51 3.39 -7.19 -8.40
N MET A 52 4.34 -7.31 -7.46
CA MET A 52 4.63 -8.58 -6.78
C MET A 52 3.45 -9.08 -5.93
N LEU A 53 2.67 -8.18 -5.32
CA LEU A 53 1.50 -8.54 -4.51
C LEU A 53 0.34 -8.99 -5.38
N LEU A 54 0.09 -8.33 -6.50
CA LEU A 54 -0.93 -8.75 -7.45
C LEU A 54 -0.66 -10.17 -7.96
N ASP A 55 0.58 -10.47 -8.32
CA ASP A 55 1.02 -11.81 -8.71
C ASP A 55 0.84 -12.82 -7.55
N ALA A 56 1.20 -12.44 -6.32
CA ALA A 56 1.04 -13.31 -5.15
C ALA A 56 -0.43 -13.64 -4.84
N LEU A 57 -1.33 -12.66 -4.91
CA LEU A 57 -2.78 -12.85 -4.71
C LEU A 57 -3.39 -13.73 -5.80
N THR A 58 -3.00 -13.48 -7.05
CA THR A 58 -3.43 -14.29 -8.20
C THR A 58 -3.00 -15.75 -8.03
N LYS A 59 -1.73 -15.99 -7.67
CA LYS A 59 -1.19 -17.34 -7.42
C LYS A 59 -1.83 -18.04 -6.23
N ALA A 60 -2.25 -17.27 -5.22
CA ALA A 60 -3.00 -17.78 -4.08
C ALA A 60 -4.48 -18.07 -4.41
N GLY A 61 -4.93 -17.79 -5.63
CA GLY A 61 -6.29 -18.07 -6.08
C GLY A 61 -7.33 -17.08 -5.58
N VAL A 62 -6.93 -15.86 -5.18
CA VAL A 62 -7.87 -14.79 -4.82
C VAL A 62 -8.46 -14.22 -6.12
N PRO A 63 -9.76 -14.41 -6.40
CA PRO A 63 -10.35 -13.95 -7.66
C PRO A 63 -10.58 -12.44 -7.64
N ASP A 64 -10.74 -11.83 -8.83
CA ASP A 64 -11.27 -10.47 -8.98
C ASP A 64 -10.56 -9.35 -8.19
N VAL A 65 -9.28 -9.54 -7.87
CA VAL A 65 -8.39 -8.45 -7.47
C VAL A 65 -8.22 -7.52 -8.66
N LYS A 66 -8.65 -6.27 -8.51
CA LYS A 66 -8.59 -5.26 -9.57
C LYS A 66 -7.27 -4.53 -9.59
N ASP A 67 -6.83 -4.09 -8.42
CA ASP A 67 -5.56 -3.43 -8.27
C ASP A 67 -5.05 -3.52 -6.83
N VAL A 68 -3.77 -3.25 -6.63
CA VAL A 68 -3.13 -3.23 -5.31
C VAL A 68 -2.12 -2.11 -5.23
N TRP A 69 -1.96 -1.54 -4.04
CA TRP A 69 -0.98 -0.47 -3.83
C TRP A 69 -0.26 -0.60 -2.50
N PHE A 70 1.07 -0.71 -2.53
CA PHE A 70 1.90 -0.43 -1.38
C PHE A 70 2.09 1.08 -1.26
N HIS A 71 1.50 1.68 -0.23
CA HIS A 71 1.45 3.13 -0.11
C HIS A 71 2.78 3.71 0.38
N GLU A 72 3.19 4.86 -0.17
CA GLU A 72 4.45 5.55 0.12
C GLU A 72 4.53 6.02 1.56
N ALA A 73 3.41 6.48 2.13
CA ALA A 73 3.29 6.79 3.55
C ALA A 73 3.71 5.63 4.47
N GLY A 74 3.57 4.38 4.00
CA GLY A 74 4.07 3.17 4.68
C GLY A 74 5.48 2.75 4.27
N GLY A 75 6.24 3.61 3.58
CA GLY A 75 7.57 3.32 3.06
C GLY A 75 7.58 2.20 2.00
N GLY A 76 6.44 1.99 1.32
CA GLY A 76 6.25 0.88 0.39
C GLY A 76 6.17 -0.50 1.06
N ARG A 77 5.89 -0.58 2.38
CA ARG A 77 5.80 -1.84 3.13
C ARG A 77 4.69 -1.90 4.16
N LEU A 78 4.62 -0.88 5.02
CA LEU A 78 3.80 -0.89 6.24
C LEU A 78 2.30 -0.79 5.94
N LEU A 79 1.92 -0.13 4.85
CA LEU A 79 0.54 0.05 4.41
C LEU A 79 0.39 -0.52 3.01
N LEU A 80 -0.57 -1.43 2.84
CA LEU A 80 -0.99 -1.94 1.54
C LEU A 80 -2.51 -1.83 1.41
N ILE A 81 -2.95 -1.54 0.19
CA ILE A 81 -4.36 -1.45 -0.18
C ILE A 81 -4.63 -2.50 -1.27
N VAL A 82 -5.76 -3.19 -1.19
CA VAL A 82 -6.23 -4.16 -2.19
C VAL A 82 -7.62 -3.74 -2.65
N SER A 83 -7.78 -3.46 -3.93
CA SER A 83 -9.07 -3.22 -4.56
C SER A 83 -9.60 -4.53 -5.14
N ILE A 84 -10.84 -4.90 -4.79
CA ILE A 84 -11.48 -6.13 -5.25
C ILE A 84 -12.89 -5.87 -5.79
N LYS A 85 -13.32 -6.68 -6.75
CA LYS A 85 -14.74 -6.88 -7.00
C LYS A 85 -15.26 -8.00 -6.12
N GLN A 86 -16.14 -7.68 -5.17
CA GLN A 86 -16.65 -8.69 -4.26
C GLN A 86 -17.46 -9.79 -5.00
N ARG A 87 -17.24 -11.05 -4.62
CA ARG A 87 -17.86 -12.22 -5.26
C ARG A 87 -18.66 -13.13 -4.33
N TYR A 88 -18.34 -13.11 -3.04
CA TYR A 88 -18.96 -13.97 -2.03
C TYR A 88 -18.74 -13.39 -0.62
N PRO A 89 -19.55 -13.79 0.38
CA PRO A 89 -19.36 -13.38 1.76
C PRO A 89 -17.96 -13.81 2.25
N GLY A 90 -17.20 -12.86 2.80
CA GLY A 90 -15.83 -13.10 3.27
C GLY A 90 -14.73 -12.94 2.21
N HIS A 91 -15.06 -12.57 0.97
CA HIS A 91 -14.06 -12.33 -0.08
C HIS A 91 -13.03 -11.26 0.32
N ALA A 92 -13.50 -10.13 0.88
CA ALA A 92 -12.64 -9.05 1.34
C ALA A 92 -11.63 -9.53 2.41
N ARG A 93 -12.10 -10.21 3.45
CA ARG A 93 -11.22 -10.78 4.48
C ARG A 93 -10.24 -11.79 3.91
N GLN A 94 -10.66 -12.70 3.03
CA GLN A 94 -9.73 -13.64 2.40
C GLN A 94 -8.60 -12.92 1.66
N ALA A 95 -8.95 -11.94 0.81
CA ALA A 95 -7.97 -11.15 0.09
C ALA A 95 -7.00 -10.45 1.07
N ALA A 96 -7.54 -9.87 2.14
CA ALA A 96 -6.78 -9.15 3.15
C ALA A 96 -5.80 -10.06 3.92
N PHE A 97 -6.26 -11.21 4.39
CA PHE A 97 -5.42 -12.17 5.12
C PHE A 97 -4.30 -12.71 4.23
N VAL A 98 -4.60 -13.09 2.99
CA VAL A 98 -3.59 -13.54 2.03
C VAL A 98 -2.60 -12.42 1.73
N ALA A 99 -3.07 -11.20 1.43
CA ALA A 99 -2.21 -10.05 1.18
C ALA A 99 -1.28 -9.78 2.37
N SER A 100 -1.80 -9.91 3.58
CA SER A 100 -1.04 -9.68 4.81
C SER A 100 0.01 -10.75 5.07
N GLN A 101 -0.19 -12.01 4.67
CA GLN A 101 0.68 -13.14 5.03
C GLN A 101 1.49 -13.73 3.87
N CYS A 102 1.23 -13.31 2.63
CA CYS A 102 2.08 -13.68 1.50
C CYS A 102 3.47 -13.06 1.65
N GLN A 103 4.51 -13.67 1.05
CA GLN A 103 5.91 -13.28 1.26
C GLN A 103 6.18 -11.77 1.09
N VAL A 104 5.53 -11.13 0.11
CA VAL A 104 5.72 -9.69 -0.13
C VAL A 104 5.06 -8.83 0.95
N GLY A 105 3.85 -9.16 1.43
CA GLY A 105 3.17 -8.40 2.50
C GLY A 105 3.56 -8.81 3.92
N ALA A 106 4.14 -10.01 4.08
CA ALA A 106 4.42 -10.60 5.38
C ALA A 106 5.59 -9.96 6.13
N TYR A 107 6.57 -9.38 5.45
CA TYR A 107 7.69 -8.74 6.14
C TYR A 107 7.42 -7.25 6.35
N LEU A 108 7.37 -6.80 7.61
CA LEU A 108 7.14 -5.40 7.99
C LEU A 108 5.81 -4.81 7.47
N GLY A 109 4.79 -5.63 7.22
CA GLY A 109 3.42 -5.15 7.02
C GLY A 109 2.79 -4.71 8.34
N ARG A 110 1.89 -3.71 8.30
CA ARG A 110 1.16 -3.21 9.48
C ARG A 110 -0.33 -2.99 9.23
N TYR A 111 -0.67 -2.39 8.12
CA TYR A 111 -2.04 -2.08 7.74
C TYR A 111 -2.33 -2.71 6.37
N VAL A 112 -3.40 -3.47 6.31
CA VAL A 112 -4.00 -3.94 5.07
C VAL A 112 -5.40 -3.35 5.00
N VAL A 113 -5.69 -2.61 3.94
CA VAL A 113 -7.03 -2.08 3.67
C VAL A 113 -7.56 -2.75 2.41
N VAL A 114 -8.76 -3.31 2.48
CA VAL A 114 -9.44 -3.86 1.30
C VAL A 114 -10.61 -2.95 0.96
N VAL A 115 -10.74 -2.59 -0.31
CA VAL A 115 -11.76 -1.68 -0.84
C VAL A 115 -12.43 -2.31 -2.06
N ASP A 116 -13.62 -1.81 -2.41
CA ASP A 116 -14.31 -2.25 -3.64
C ASP A 116 -13.60 -1.75 -4.92
N ASP A 117 -14.05 -2.23 -6.07
CA ASP A 117 -13.49 -1.96 -7.40
C ASP A 117 -13.76 -0.56 -7.94
N ASP A 118 -14.60 0.23 -7.26
CA ASP A 118 -14.80 1.65 -7.54
C ASP A 118 -13.79 2.57 -6.83
N ILE A 119 -12.89 2.01 -6.03
CA ILE A 119 -11.88 2.77 -5.29
C ILE A 119 -10.50 2.58 -5.91
N ASP A 120 -9.86 3.68 -6.30
CA ASP A 120 -8.46 3.68 -6.71
C ASP A 120 -7.54 3.52 -5.47
N PRO A 121 -6.79 2.40 -5.33
CA PRO A 121 -5.92 2.19 -4.18
C PRO A 121 -4.71 3.13 -4.15
N MET A 122 -4.38 3.81 -5.25
CA MET A 122 -3.32 4.83 -5.33
C MET A 122 -3.79 6.20 -4.88
N ASN A 123 -5.10 6.45 -4.90
CA ASN A 123 -5.71 7.68 -4.41
C ASN A 123 -6.00 7.58 -2.91
N THR A 124 -5.14 8.21 -2.10
CA THR A 124 -5.29 8.23 -0.64
C THR A 124 -6.66 8.75 -0.20
N PHE A 125 -7.23 9.72 -0.91
CA PHE A 125 -8.52 10.29 -0.53
C PHE A 125 -9.66 9.29 -0.74
N ASP A 126 -9.67 8.56 -1.86
CA ASP A 126 -10.70 7.57 -2.15
C ASP A 126 -10.65 6.41 -1.14
N VAL A 127 -9.44 5.94 -0.82
CA VAL A 127 -9.23 4.91 0.21
C VAL A 127 -9.73 5.37 1.57
N LEU A 128 -9.41 6.61 1.99
CA LEU A 128 -9.87 7.15 3.26
C LEU A 128 -11.39 7.40 3.27
N TRP A 129 -11.98 7.77 2.14
CA TRP A 129 -13.42 7.89 2.01
C TRP A 129 -14.12 6.54 2.15
N ALA A 130 -13.63 5.50 1.46
CA ALA A 130 -14.13 4.13 1.61
C ALA A 130 -14.01 3.64 3.06
N LEU A 131 -12.83 3.81 3.67
CA LEU A 131 -12.58 3.50 5.08
C LEU A 131 -13.60 4.19 6.00
N SER A 132 -13.90 5.47 5.76
CA SER A 132 -14.77 6.26 6.63
C SER A 132 -16.26 6.01 6.43
N THR A 133 -16.66 5.50 5.26
CA THR A 133 -18.08 5.39 4.88
C THR A 133 -18.58 3.96 4.76
N ARG A 134 -17.68 2.97 4.70
CA ARG A 134 -18.01 1.55 4.45
C ARG A 134 -17.57 0.61 5.58
N SER A 135 -16.79 1.09 6.55
CA SER A 135 -16.21 0.27 7.63
C SER A 135 -16.79 0.63 9.01
N ASP A 136 -17.23 -0.36 9.77
CA ASP A 136 -17.51 -0.31 11.20
C ASP A 136 -16.29 -0.89 11.96
N PRO A 137 -15.54 -0.09 12.73
CA PRO A 137 -14.29 -0.56 13.36
C PRO A 137 -14.41 -1.81 14.24
N VAL A 138 -15.56 -2.08 14.85
CA VAL A 138 -15.75 -3.26 15.71
C VAL A 138 -15.93 -4.51 14.87
N LYS A 139 -16.59 -4.38 13.72
CA LYS A 139 -16.93 -5.51 12.85
C LYS A 139 -15.84 -5.78 11.83
N ASP A 140 -15.25 -4.72 11.30
CA ASP A 140 -14.52 -4.75 10.03
C ASP A 140 -13.01 -4.60 10.20
N ILE A 141 -12.52 -4.54 11.46
CA ILE A 141 -11.09 -4.55 11.77
C ILE A 141 -10.71 -5.83 12.52
N ASP A 142 -9.88 -6.66 11.89
CA ASP A 142 -9.23 -7.81 12.52
C ASP A 142 -7.78 -7.46 12.91
N ILE A 143 -7.33 -7.97 14.06
CA ILE A 143 -5.95 -7.80 14.52
C ILE A 143 -5.20 -9.12 14.49
N ILE A 144 -4.21 -9.22 13.59
CA ILE A 144 -3.23 -10.31 13.59
C ILE A 144 -2.13 -9.94 14.58
N ARG A 145 -2.00 -10.73 15.64
CA ARG A 145 -0.98 -10.50 16.68
C ARG A 145 0.28 -11.29 16.39
N ARG A 146 1.41 -10.74 16.82
CA ARG A 146 2.74 -11.38 16.76
C ARG A 146 3.16 -11.80 15.33
N ALA A 147 2.92 -10.93 14.36
CA ALA A 147 3.31 -11.12 12.97
C ALA A 147 4.79 -10.75 12.74
N TRP A 148 5.32 -11.18 11.58
CA TRP A 148 6.72 -11.00 11.21
C TRP A 148 7.09 -9.51 11.06
N SER A 149 8.10 -9.08 11.82
CA SER A 149 8.67 -7.74 11.75
C SER A 149 10.19 -7.79 11.54
N GLY A 150 10.87 -6.65 11.69
CA GLY A 150 12.31 -6.52 11.49
C GLY A 150 12.92 -5.37 12.30
N PRO A 151 14.26 -5.31 12.35
CA PRO A 151 15.00 -4.34 13.19
C PRO A 151 14.83 -2.88 12.75
N LEU A 152 14.22 -2.64 11.59
CA LEU A 152 13.92 -1.30 11.09
C LEU A 152 12.53 -0.82 11.48
N ASP A 153 11.71 -1.66 12.11
CA ASP A 153 10.39 -1.26 12.60
C ASP A 153 10.56 -0.22 13.73
N PRO A 154 10.09 1.04 13.55
CA PRO A 154 10.33 2.10 14.51
C PRO A 154 9.53 1.98 15.82
N VAL A 155 8.48 1.14 15.87
CA VAL A 155 7.65 0.99 17.10
C VAL A 155 8.08 -0.21 17.96
N ILE A 156 9.00 -1.03 17.44
CA ILE A 156 9.59 -2.12 18.21
C ILE A 156 10.76 -1.54 19.03
N PRO A 157 10.75 -1.70 20.37
CA PRO A 157 11.85 -1.24 21.21
C PRO A 157 13.19 -1.84 20.76
N ARG A 158 14.26 -1.04 20.86
CA ARG A 158 15.61 -1.52 20.57
C ARG A 158 16.04 -2.50 21.66
N GLY A 159 16.42 -3.71 21.26
CA GLY A 159 16.88 -4.74 22.18
C GLY A 159 17.40 -5.98 21.43
N PRO A 160 17.95 -6.96 22.16
CA PRO A 160 18.47 -8.19 21.58
C PRO A 160 17.38 -9.14 21.07
N GLU A 161 16.12 -8.93 21.47
CA GLU A 161 15.01 -9.80 21.08
C GLU A 161 14.47 -9.45 19.69
N VAL A 162 14.19 -10.48 18.89
CA VAL A 162 13.48 -10.32 17.62
C VAL A 162 12.05 -9.90 17.93
N GLY A 163 11.76 -8.62 17.71
CA GLY A 163 10.41 -8.09 17.95
C GLY A 163 9.41 -8.59 16.92
N PHE A 164 8.18 -8.81 17.38
CA PHE A 164 7.01 -9.01 16.54
C PHE A 164 6.26 -7.70 16.40
N ASN A 165 5.48 -7.55 15.34
CA ASN A 165 4.47 -6.51 15.27
C ASN A 165 3.06 -7.11 15.28
N SER A 166 2.04 -6.25 15.35
CA SER A 166 0.66 -6.65 15.07
C SER A 166 0.19 -5.94 13.81
N ARG A 167 -0.77 -6.53 13.10
CA ARG A 167 -1.35 -5.98 11.88
C ARG A 167 -2.83 -5.72 12.07
N ALA A 168 -3.29 -4.59 11.57
CA ALA A 168 -4.69 -4.33 11.37
C ALA A 168 -5.07 -4.70 9.94
N ILE A 169 -6.09 -5.53 9.83
CA ILE A 169 -6.74 -5.91 8.59
C ILE A 169 -8.07 -5.17 8.59
N VAL A 170 -8.28 -4.30 7.60
CA VAL A 170 -9.43 -3.42 7.53
C VAL A 170 -10.24 -3.73 6.29
N ASP A 171 -11.47 -4.17 6.50
CA ASP A 171 -12.48 -4.30 5.47
C ASP A 171 -13.19 -2.93 5.31
N ALA A 172 -12.92 -2.28 4.19
CA ALA A 172 -13.52 -1.02 3.79
C ALA A 172 -14.36 -1.19 2.51
N CYS A 173 -14.82 -2.41 2.25
CA CYS A 173 -15.78 -2.69 1.20
C CYS A 173 -17.22 -2.43 1.67
N ARG A 174 -18.14 -2.23 0.74
CA ARG A 174 -19.58 -2.23 1.05
C ARG A 174 -19.95 -3.58 1.69
N PRO A 175 -20.80 -3.61 2.74
CA PRO A 175 -21.21 -4.87 3.36
C PRO A 175 -21.84 -5.83 2.34
N TYR A 176 -21.28 -7.02 2.23
CA TYR A 176 -21.63 -7.96 1.16
C TYR A 176 -23.10 -8.43 1.24
N GLU A 177 -23.63 -8.60 2.46
CA GLU A 177 -24.97 -9.15 2.72
C GLU A 177 -26.11 -8.31 2.12
N TRP A 178 -25.84 -7.02 1.88
CA TRP A 178 -26.82 -6.10 1.34
C TRP A 178 -26.19 -5.12 0.33
N ILE A 179 -25.16 -5.57 -0.38
CA ILE A 179 -24.39 -4.75 -1.33
C ILE A 179 -25.28 -4.08 -2.38
N ASP A 180 -26.30 -4.78 -2.88
CA ASP A 180 -27.25 -4.27 -3.88
C ASP A 180 -28.20 -3.18 -3.33
N LYS A 181 -28.31 -3.07 -2.01
CA LYS A 181 -29.14 -2.08 -1.31
C LYS A 181 -28.30 -0.96 -0.70
N PHE A 182 -26.97 -1.05 -0.79
CA PHE A 182 -26.09 -0.02 -0.28
C PHE A 182 -26.33 1.31 -1.02
N PRO A 183 -26.31 2.46 -0.34
CA PRO A 183 -26.52 3.75 -1.00
C PRO A 183 -25.58 3.94 -2.20
N ALA A 184 -26.16 4.36 -3.33
CA ALA A 184 -25.39 4.65 -4.53
C ALA A 184 -24.40 5.80 -4.28
N VAL A 185 -23.27 5.75 -4.97
CA VAL A 185 -22.28 6.84 -4.92
C VAL A 185 -22.87 8.07 -5.61
N GLY A 186 -22.79 9.22 -4.95
CA GLY A 186 -23.30 10.49 -5.46
C GLY A 186 -22.34 11.13 -6.46
N GLU A 187 -22.05 10.46 -7.57
CA GLU A 187 -21.13 10.94 -8.61
C GLU A 187 -21.75 10.94 -9.99
N SER A 188 -21.20 11.78 -10.89
CA SER A 188 -21.58 11.76 -12.30
C SER A 188 -21.01 10.53 -12.98
N SER A 189 -21.74 9.95 -13.95
CA SER A 189 -21.26 8.77 -14.68
C SER A 189 -19.92 9.06 -15.39
N PRO A 190 -19.04 8.05 -15.57
CA PRO A 190 -17.76 8.22 -16.26
C PRO A 190 -17.92 8.85 -17.65
N GLU A 191 -18.98 8.50 -18.38
CA GLU A 191 -19.27 9.05 -19.70
C GLU A 191 -19.62 10.54 -19.64
N LEU A 192 -20.37 10.96 -18.61
CA LEU A 192 -20.69 12.37 -18.41
C LEU A 192 -19.45 13.15 -17.98
N GLN A 193 -18.64 12.60 -17.06
CA GLN A 193 -17.37 13.20 -16.67
C GLN A 193 -16.45 13.39 -17.88
N ALA A 194 -16.29 12.36 -18.73
CA ALA A 194 -15.51 12.44 -19.95
C ALA A 194 -16.00 13.53 -20.92
N LYS A 195 -17.33 13.62 -21.13
CA LYS A 195 -17.93 14.69 -21.96
C LYS A 195 -17.70 16.09 -21.38
N ILE A 196 -17.77 16.23 -20.07
CA ILE A 196 -17.49 17.50 -19.38
C ILE A 196 -16.01 17.86 -19.55
N MET A 197 -15.10 16.90 -19.38
CA MET A 197 -13.66 17.11 -19.56
C MET A 197 -13.29 17.44 -21.01
N GLU A 198 -13.91 16.78 -21.98
CA GLU A 198 -13.74 17.12 -23.41
C GLU A 198 -14.20 18.55 -23.70
N LYS A 199 -15.37 18.94 -23.15
CA LYS A 199 -15.97 20.26 -23.37
C LYS A 199 -15.23 21.39 -22.66
N TRP A 200 -14.77 21.16 -21.42
CA TRP A 200 -14.31 22.22 -20.53
C TRP A 200 -12.86 22.08 -20.05
N GLY A 201 -12.24 20.90 -20.16
CA GLY A 201 -10.91 20.61 -19.59
C GLY A 201 -9.84 21.62 -19.98
N LYS A 202 -9.83 22.01 -21.27
CA LYS A 202 -8.92 23.03 -21.81
C LYS A 202 -9.14 24.43 -21.22
N ILE A 203 -10.38 24.74 -20.84
CA ILE A 203 -10.75 26.05 -20.27
C ILE A 203 -10.39 26.11 -18.79
N VAL A 204 -10.56 25.00 -18.06
CA VAL A 204 -10.33 24.93 -16.62
C VAL A 204 -8.88 24.61 -16.23
N GLY A 205 -7.99 24.38 -17.21
CA GLY A 205 -6.57 24.10 -16.95
C GLY A 205 -6.30 22.70 -16.39
N TRP A 206 -7.25 21.78 -16.54
CA TRP A 206 -7.05 20.38 -16.21
C TRP A 206 -6.41 19.72 -17.45
N GLN A 207 -5.09 19.58 -17.43
CA GLN A 207 -4.32 18.76 -18.38
C GLN A 207 -3.85 17.48 -17.68
#